data_AF-A0A955JI97-F1
#
_entry.id   AF-A0A955JI97-F1
#
_cell.length_a   1.000
_cell.length_b   1.000
_cell.length_c   1.000
_cell.angle_alpha   90.00
_cell.angle_beta   90.00
_cell.angle_gamma   90.00
#
_symmetry.space_group_name_H-M   'P 1'
#
loop_
_entity.id
_entity.type
_entity.pdbx_description
1 polymer ?
#
loop_
_entity_poly.entity_id
_entity_poly.type
_entity_poly.pdbx_seq_one_letter_code
_entity_poly.pdbx_strand_id
1 'polypeptide(L)'
;GYGGTAASTVPGPNSPVKIKAGDSLYTSTGTIQCASLLDSGVVDVRDPSPKKFGTVTGNGKFIIRPIASSFTFPVGTFTSFFNNGGTVQYSDSTGLVESYTLPTSPSTYGNLILSSFTGNGVRQLPDGGITINNDLTIRGSTGVNFSDQASGNIVVSGNLILSSSGDSLRFLNGTARAITVTGHVLVASGAVFHVQNAGTAVTNTLSIGKGLTNNGVFDMAASATRICDVTFTGTADDSITGTGSTTDFNRLIVNKGTSQTPTLRVNATNFTISGATDVSSRALTLTNGTFRLSSAQTVTLASGTSGLGYTIPATAQLWIDGGTAQITSTVNENLVLRGKVRVSAGAFNVGTVTDGSVVNTLVYDA
;
A
#
# COMPACT_ATOMS: atom_id res chain seq x y z
N GLY A 1 -21.20 25.11 -27.48
CA GLY A 1 -19.94 24.72 -26.84
C GLY A 1 -19.68 25.62 -25.65
N TYR A 2 -18.51 25.46 -25.01
CA TYR A 2 -18.06 26.18 -23.82
C TYR A 2 -18.59 27.64 -23.73
N GLY A 3 -19.42 27.93 -22.72
CA GLY A 3 -19.99 29.27 -22.49
C GLY A 3 -21.19 29.64 -23.38
N GLY A 4 -21.74 28.71 -24.15
CA GLY A 4 -22.94 28.90 -24.98
C GLY A 4 -23.71 27.59 -25.20
N THR A 5 -24.71 27.61 -26.09
CA THR A 5 -25.59 26.45 -26.41
C THR A 5 -24.79 25.20 -26.74
N ALA A 6 -25.24 24.00 -26.31
CA ALA A 6 -24.56 22.74 -26.60
C ALA A 6 -24.17 22.60 -28.08
N ALA A 7 -22.97 22.07 -28.35
CA ALA A 7 -22.54 21.84 -29.74
C ALA A 7 -23.39 20.71 -30.35
N SER A 8 -23.82 20.89 -31.60
CA SER A 8 -24.60 19.88 -32.35
C SER A 8 -23.73 18.84 -33.06
N THR A 9 -22.41 19.05 -33.10
CA THR A 9 -21.44 18.17 -33.76
C THR A 9 -20.35 17.75 -32.78
N VAL A 10 -19.92 16.48 -32.87
CA VAL A 10 -18.76 15.97 -32.11
C VAL A 10 -17.49 16.64 -32.61
N PRO A 11 -16.57 17.07 -31.72
CA PRO A 11 -15.28 17.62 -32.13
C PRO A 11 -14.51 16.67 -33.07
N GLY A 12 -13.87 17.25 -34.10
CA GLY A 12 -13.04 16.51 -35.04
C GLY A 12 -11.58 16.39 -34.56
N PRO A 13 -10.74 15.62 -35.27
CA PRO A 13 -9.34 15.38 -34.89
C PRO A 13 -8.49 16.65 -34.74
N ASN A 14 -8.87 17.74 -35.40
CA ASN A 14 -8.15 19.01 -35.37
C ASN A 14 -8.74 20.03 -34.36
N SER A 15 -9.76 19.63 -33.60
CA SER A 15 -10.46 20.54 -32.69
C SER A 15 -9.81 20.57 -31.30
N PRO A 16 -9.52 21.75 -30.72
CA PRO A 16 -9.23 21.87 -29.31
C PRO A 16 -10.53 21.70 -28.49
N VAL A 17 -10.45 20.99 -27.38
CA VAL A 17 -11.57 20.75 -26.47
C VAL A 17 -11.22 21.24 -25.06
N LYS A 18 -12.18 21.85 -24.39
CA LYS A 18 -12.04 22.29 -22.99
C LYS A 18 -13.25 21.86 -22.18
N ILE A 19 -13.02 21.19 -21.06
CA ILE A 19 -14.04 20.80 -20.08
C ILE A 19 -13.77 21.56 -18.78
N LYS A 20 -14.75 22.34 -18.30
CA LYS A 20 -14.59 23.13 -17.06
C LYS A 20 -14.82 22.27 -15.84
N ALA A 21 -14.31 22.75 -14.71
CA ALA A 21 -14.77 22.28 -13.41
C ALA A 21 -16.31 22.38 -13.32
N GLY A 22 -16.93 21.29 -12.86
CA GLY A 22 -18.39 21.15 -12.79
C GLY A 22 -19.05 20.59 -14.05
N ASP A 23 -18.36 20.58 -15.20
CA ASP A 23 -18.87 20.00 -16.45
C ASP A 23 -18.42 18.54 -16.62
N SER A 24 -19.21 17.77 -17.36
CA SER A 24 -18.93 16.38 -17.72
C SER A 24 -19.05 16.16 -19.23
N LEU A 25 -18.09 15.42 -19.80
CA LEU A 25 -18.15 14.87 -21.15
C LEU A 25 -18.34 13.35 -21.05
N TYR A 26 -19.32 12.81 -21.77
CA TYR A 26 -19.55 11.38 -21.90
C TYR A 26 -19.22 10.93 -23.32
N THR A 27 -18.34 9.95 -23.48
CA THR A 27 -18.03 9.39 -24.79
C THR A 27 -18.89 8.17 -25.09
N SER A 28 -19.45 8.08 -26.29
CA SER A 28 -20.08 6.86 -26.79
C SER A 28 -19.04 5.78 -27.15
N THR A 29 -19.51 4.62 -27.57
CA THR A 29 -18.67 3.65 -28.31
C THR A 29 -18.18 4.25 -29.63
N GLY A 30 -17.11 3.69 -30.19
CA GLY A 30 -16.51 4.16 -31.45
C GLY A 30 -15.46 5.26 -31.28
N THR A 31 -14.97 5.80 -32.40
CA THR A 31 -13.87 6.76 -32.41
C THR A 31 -14.35 8.17 -32.06
N ILE A 32 -13.81 8.71 -30.97
CA ILE A 32 -13.89 10.14 -30.63
C ILE A 32 -12.45 10.67 -30.59
N GLN A 33 -12.24 11.80 -31.24
CA GLN A 33 -10.90 12.36 -31.39
C GLN A 33 -10.87 13.89 -31.31
N CYS A 34 -9.82 14.42 -30.69
CA CYS A 34 -9.54 15.86 -30.65
C CYS A 34 -8.02 16.12 -30.73
N ALA A 35 -7.64 17.36 -31.09
CA ALA A 35 -6.24 17.75 -31.20
C ALA A 35 -5.60 17.97 -29.82
N SER A 36 -6.39 18.53 -28.90
CA SER A 36 -6.01 18.76 -27.52
C SER A 36 -7.23 18.76 -26.61
N LEU A 37 -6.98 18.48 -25.34
CA LEU A 37 -7.98 18.49 -24.28
C LEU A 37 -7.41 19.18 -23.04
N LEU A 38 -8.00 20.33 -22.68
CA LEU A 38 -7.82 20.93 -21.37
C LEU A 38 -8.97 20.47 -20.47
N ASP A 39 -8.68 19.52 -19.58
CA ASP A 39 -9.66 18.96 -18.67
C ASP A 39 -9.50 19.50 -17.25
N SER A 40 -10.54 20.17 -16.76
CA SER A 40 -10.72 20.54 -15.35
C SER A 40 -12.01 19.97 -14.77
N GLY A 41 -12.75 19.16 -15.54
CA GLY A 41 -14.04 18.58 -15.15
C GLY A 41 -13.95 17.05 -15.11
N VAL A 42 -14.95 16.39 -15.71
CA VAL A 42 -15.00 14.93 -15.83
C VAL A 42 -15.10 14.51 -17.29
N VAL A 43 -14.27 13.56 -17.71
CA VAL A 43 -14.36 12.88 -18.99
C VAL A 43 -14.64 11.40 -18.75
N ASP A 44 -15.89 10.99 -18.94
CA ASP A 44 -16.34 9.61 -18.81
C ASP A 44 -16.18 8.88 -20.16
N VAL A 45 -15.18 8.00 -20.21
CA VAL A 45 -14.70 7.30 -21.39
C VAL A 45 -15.22 5.87 -21.41
N ARG A 46 -16.30 5.64 -22.16
CA ARG A 46 -16.74 4.29 -22.53
C ARG A 46 -15.96 3.78 -23.75
N ASP A 47 -15.53 2.52 -23.69
CA ASP A 47 -14.78 1.86 -24.77
C ASP A 47 -13.50 2.67 -25.14
N PRO A 48 -12.43 2.57 -24.33
CA PRO A 48 -11.28 3.47 -24.41
C PRO A 48 -10.38 3.23 -25.64
N SER A 49 -10.34 2.01 -26.18
CA SER A 49 -9.39 1.62 -27.23
C SER A 49 -9.45 2.47 -28.52
N PRO A 50 -10.62 2.88 -29.04
CA PRO A 50 -10.70 3.76 -30.22
C PRO A 50 -10.54 5.26 -29.93
N LYS A 51 -10.30 5.68 -28.68
CA LYS A 51 -10.35 7.11 -28.28
C LYS A 51 -8.98 7.79 -28.45
N LYS A 52 -8.98 9.04 -28.94
CA LYS A 52 -7.75 9.81 -29.20
C LYS A 52 -7.88 11.25 -28.69
N PHE A 53 -7.21 11.62 -27.61
CA PHE A 53 -7.37 12.96 -27.01
C PHE A 53 -6.25 13.95 -27.31
N GLY A 54 -5.31 13.59 -28.19
CA GLY A 54 -4.18 14.45 -28.55
C GLY A 54 -3.35 14.81 -27.32
N THR A 55 -3.02 16.09 -27.16
CA THR A 55 -2.35 16.57 -25.93
C THR A 55 -3.37 16.85 -24.82
N VAL A 56 -3.21 16.18 -23.67
CA VAL A 56 -4.11 16.32 -22.52
C VAL A 56 -3.41 17.06 -21.38
N THR A 57 -4.07 18.11 -20.89
CA THR A 57 -3.60 19.01 -19.82
C THR A 57 -4.72 19.28 -18.82
N GLY A 58 -4.39 19.98 -17.73
CA GLY A 58 -5.30 20.27 -16.64
C GLY A 58 -5.21 19.23 -15.51
N ASN A 59 -6.21 19.22 -14.64
CA ASN A 59 -6.24 18.44 -13.41
C ASN A 59 -7.62 17.81 -13.14
N GLY A 60 -8.45 17.70 -14.17
CA GLY A 60 -9.76 17.04 -14.11
C GLY A 60 -9.65 15.53 -13.93
N LYS A 61 -10.68 14.82 -14.34
CA LYS A 61 -10.84 13.40 -14.06
C LYS A 61 -11.30 12.62 -15.29
N PHE A 62 -10.52 11.63 -15.67
CA PHE A 62 -10.94 10.59 -16.59
C PHE A 62 -11.59 9.43 -15.83
N ILE A 63 -12.79 9.02 -16.23
CA ILE A 63 -13.38 7.76 -15.81
C ILE A 63 -13.29 6.81 -16.99
N ILE A 64 -12.50 5.75 -16.87
CA ILE A 64 -12.33 4.74 -17.91
C ILE A 64 -13.27 3.57 -17.64
N ARG A 65 -14.17 3.30 -18.58
CA ARG A 65 -15.16 2.22 -18.54
C ARG A 65 -14.91 1.23 -19.68
N PRO A 66 -14.13 0.16 -19.43
CA PRO A 66 -13.85 -0.82 -20.45
C PRO A 66 -15.09 -1.65 -20.80
N ILE A 67 -15.15 -2.08 -22.06
CA ILE A 67 -16.19 -2.98 -22.56
C ILE A 67 -15.64 -4.40 -22.82
N ALA A 68 -14.36 -4.61 -22.54
CA ALA A 68 -13.63 -5.86 -22.71
C ALA A 68 -12.71 -6.08 -21.50
N SER A 69 -12.36 -7.34 -21.20
CA SER A 69 -11.48 -7.71 -20.09
C SER A 69 -10.02 -7.30 -20.31
N SER A 70 -9.64 -7.00 -21.56
CA SER A 70 -8.37 -6.40 -21.95
C SER A 70 -8.65 -5.27 -22.93
N PHE A 71 -7.96 -4.15 -22.78
CA PHE A 71 -8.17 -2.93 -23.56
C PHE A 71 -6.92 -2.05 -23.54
N THR A 72 -6.88 -1.03 -24.40
CA THR A 72 -5.82 -0.01 -24.37
C THR A 72 -6.37 1.29 -23.78
N PHE A 73 -5.52 2.02 -23.06
CA PHE A 73 -5.86 3.38 -22.63
C PHE A 73 -6.09 4.30 -23.85
N PRO A 74 -6.90 5.37 -23.72
CA PRO A 74 -7.06 6.34 -24.80
C PRO A 74 -5.71 6.88 -25.30
N VAL A 75 -5.55 6.96 -26.61
CA VAL A 75 -4.32 7.45 -27.22
C VAL A 75 -4.18 8.95 -27.00
N GLY A 76 -3.00 9.40 -26.58
CA GLY A 76 -2.69 10.81 -26.38
C GLY A 76 -1.44 11.02 -25.53
N THR A 77 -1.07 12.28 -25.35
CA THR A 77 0.01 12.70 -24.47
C THR A 77 -0.58 13.24 -23.17
N PHE A 78 -0.50 12.45 -22.10
CA PHE A 78 -1.10 12.75 -20.79
C PHE A 78 -0.09 13.24 -19.74
N THR A 79 1.19 13.37 -20.09
CA THR A 79 2.26 13.70 -19.13
C THR A 79 1.97 14.96 -18.31
N SER A 80 1.51 16.04 -18.95
CA SER A 80 1.16 17.28 -18.23
C SER A 80 -0.05 17.08 -17.31
N PHE A 81 -1.07 16.35 -17.75
CA PHE A 81 -2.24 16.03 -16.94
C PHE A 81 -1.86 15.24 -15.67
N PHE A 82 -1.02 14.22 -15.79
CA PHE A 82 -0.56 13.43 -14.64
C PHE A 82 0.30 14.25 -13.67
N ASN A 83 1.20 15.10 -14.19
CA ASN A 83 2.05 15.95 -13.36
C ASN A 83 1.26 17.06 -12.64
N ASN A 84 0.11 17.47 -13.19
CA ASN A 84 -0.74 18.50 -12.61
C ASN A 84 -1.80 17.95 -11.63
N GLY A 85 -1.71 16.66 -11.26
CA GLY A 85 -2.64 16.01 -10.33
C GLY A 85 -3.95 15.54 -10.95
N GLY A 86 -4.02 15.43 -12.28
CA GLY A 86 -5.14 14.82 -12.97
C GLY A 86 -5.43 13.41 -12.47
N THR A 87 -6.71 13.05 -12.44
CA THR A 87 -7.19 11.78 -11.89
C THR A 87 -7.59 10.82 -13.00
N VAL A 88 -7.17 9.57 -12.91
CA VAL A 88 -7.74 8.47 -13.69
C VAL A 88 -8.49 7.54 -12.76
N GLN A 89 -9.76 7.29 -13.04
CA GLN A 89 -10.58 6.28 -12.37
C GLN A 89 -10.86 5.15 -13.34
N TYR A 90 -10.49 3.92 -13.00
CA TYR A 90 -11.02 2.73 -13.67
C TYR A 90 -12.25 2.25 -12.93
N SER A 91 -13.38 2.15 -13.64
CA SER A 91 -14.67 1.76 -13.09
C SER A 91 -15.41 0.86 -14.06
N ASP A 92 -16.23 -0.05 -13.54
CA ASP A 92 -17.29 -0.67 -14.33
C ASP A 92 -18.56 0.20 -14.32
N SER A 93 -19.61 -0.31 -14.96
CA SER A 93 -20.99 0.15 -14.84
C SER A 93 -21.93 -1.01 -15.17
N THR A 94 -23.21 -0.88 -14.83
CA THR A 94 -24.23 -1.86 -15.22
C THR A 94 -24.17 -2.18 -16.71
N GLY A 95 -24.10 -3.48 -17.04
CA GLY A 95 -24.04 -3.97 -18.42
C GLY A 95 -22.66 -3.86 -19.10
N LEU A 96 -21.61 -3.50 -18.37
CA LEU A 96 -20.22 -3.55 -18.84
C LEU A 96 -19.42 -4.65 -18.12
N VAL A 97 -18.17 -4.82 -18.55
CA VAL A 97 -17.25 -5.80 -17.95
C VAL A 97 -16.85 -5.35 -16.55
N GLU A 98 -17.11 -6.22 -15.56
CA GLU A 98 -16.83 -5.94 -14.14
C GLU A 98 -15.38 -6.31 -13.76
N SER A 99 -14.80 -7.35 -14.39
CA SER A 99 -13.42 -7.81 -14.17
C SER A 99 -12.54 -7.59 -15.39
N TYR A 100 -11.41 -6.91 -15.22
CA TYR A 100 -10.50 -6.59 -16.32
C TYR A 100 -9.07 -6.34 -15.81
N THR A 101 -8.13 -6.47 -16.74
CA THR A 101 -6.74 -6.07 -16.53
C THR A 101 -6.54 -4.65 -17.02
N LEU A 102 -5.95 -3.80 -16.19
CA LEU A 102 -5.56 -2.45 -16.59
C LEU A 102 -4.53 -2.51 -17.74
N PRO A 103 -4.49 -1.50 -18.62
CA PRO A 103 -3.51 -1.46 -19.70
C PRO A 103 -2.10 -1.24 -19.14
N THR A 104 -1.08 -1.76 -19.84
CA THR A 104 0.34 -1.54 -19.50
C THR A 104 0.81 -0.11 -19.78
N SER A 105 0.05 0.64 -20.57
CA SER A 105 0.27 2.06 -20.83
C SER A 105 -1.03 2.84 -20.58
N PRO A 106 -1.00 3.95 -19.81
CA PRO A 106 0.20 4.57 -19.25
C PRO A 106 0.71 3.83 -18.00
N SER A 107 2.02 3.92 -17.78
CA SER A 107 2.71 3.43 -16.58
C SER A 107 2.86 4.51 -15.49
N THR A 108 2.32 5.72 -15.73
CA THR A 108 2.33 6.82 -14.76
C THR A 108 0.95 7.44 -14.67
N TYR A 109 0.53 7.77 -13.45
CA TYR A 109 -0.73 8.45 -13.15
C TYR A 109 -0.48 9.63 -12.19
N GLY A 110 -1.35 10.63 -12.24
CA GLY A 110 -1.42 11.67 -11.19
C GLY A 110 -2.05 11.07 -9.94
N ASN A 111 -3.38 11.05 -9.90
CA ASN A 111 -4.15 10.22 -8.98
C ASN A 111 -4.71 8.99 -9.71
N LEU A 112 -4.74 7.83 -9.04
CA LEU A 112 -5.37 6.62 -9.56
C LEU A 112 -6.49 6.17 -8.64
N ILE A 113 -7.67 5.97 -9.20
CA ILE A 113 -8.83 5.41 -8.50
C ILE A 113 -9.20 4.08 -9.16
N LEU A 114 -9.32 3.04 -8.37
CA LEU A 114 -9.87 1.75 -8.78
C LEU A 114 -11.20 1.58 -8.07
N SER A 115 -12.27 1.37 -8.83
CA SER A 115 -13.62 1.38 -8.26
C SER A 115 -14.57 0.41 -8.94
N SER A 116 -15.60 0.03 -8.21
CA SER A 116 -16.73 -0.74 -8.66
C SER A 116 -17.97 0.11 -8.48
N PHE A 117 -18.82 0.12 -9.49
CA PHE A 117 -20.18 0.62 -9.43
C PHE A 117 -21.14 -0.49 -9.03
N THR A 118 -20.92 -1.72 -9.48
CA THR A 118 -21.80 -2.86 -9.17
C THR A 118 -21.41 -3.58 -7.88
N GLY A 119 -20.24 -3.25 -7.31
CA GLY A 119 -19.67 -3.93 -6.14
C GLY A 119 -19.10 -5.31 -6.46
N ASN A 120 -19.06 -5.67 -7.75
CA ASN A 120 -18.53 -6.93 -8.24
C ASN A 120 -17.21 -6.72 -9.02
N GLY A 121 -16.57 -7.83 -9.36
CA GLY A 121 -15.42 -7.87 -10.26
C GLY A 121 -14.07 -7.53 -9.63
N VAL A 122 -13.01 -7.86 -10.37
CA VAL A 122 -11.62 -7.68 -9.95
C VAL A 122 -10.87 -6.86 -10.98
N ARG A 123 -10.14 -5.85 -10.50
CA ARG A 123 -9.20 -5.06 -11.30
C ARG A 123 -7.82 -5.65 -11.12
N GLN A 124 -7.31 -6.25 -12.17
CA GLN A 124 -5.96 -6.77 -12.22
C GLN A 124 -5.02 -5.65 -12.65
N LEU A 125 -4.04 -5.32 -11.81
CA LEU A 125 -2.98 -4.39 -12.19
C LEU A 125 -2.11 -5.02 -13.28
N PRO A 126 -1.57 -4.22 -14.22
CA PRO A 126 -0.95 -4.71 -15.44
C PRO A 126 0.36 -5.46 -15.18
N ASP A 127 0.79 -6.25 -16.17
CA ASP A 127 2.18 -6.74 -16.27
C ASP A 127 3.13 -5.59 -16.66
N GLY A 128 3.35 -4.69 -15.71
CA GLY A 128 4.14 -3.49 -15.89
C GLY A 128 4.17 -2.68 -14.60
N GLY A 129 5.32 -2.07 -14.31
CA GLY A 129 5.42 -1.20 -13.16
C GLY A 129 4.56 0.05 -13.33
N ILE A 130 3.92 0.50 -12.25
CA ILE A 130 3.13 1.74 -12.25
C ILE A 130 3.72 2.72 -11.23
N THR A 131 3.85 3.99 -11.63
CA THR A 131 4.09 5.11 -10.72
C THR A 131 2.84 5.98 -10.59
N ILE A 132 2.47 6.30 -9.36
CA ILE A 132 1.33 7.16 -9.03
C ILE A 132 1.90 8.34 -8.26
N ASN A 133 1.86 9.52 -8.87
CA ASN A 133 2.51 10.72 -8.33
C ASN A 133 1.82 11.25 -7.06
N ASN A 134 0.55 10.92 -6.89
CA ASN A 134 -0.26 11.28 -5.72
C ASN A 134 -0.86 10.01 -5.10
N ASP A 135 -2.18 9.96 -4.92
CA ASP A 135 -2.84 8.91 -4.16
C ASP A 135 -3.34 7.76 -5.06
N LEU A 136 -3.23 6.53 -4.53
CA LEU A 136 -3.95 5.36 -5.01
C LEU A 136 -5.15 5.12 -4.11
N THR A 137 -6.36 5.24 -4.67
CA THR A 137 -7.61 4.99 -3.95
C THR A 137 -8.34 3.79 -4.51
N ILE A 138 -8.75 2.87 -3.64
CA ILE A 138 -9.67 1.78 -3.92
C ILE A 138 -10.97 2.11 -3.19
N ARG A 139 -12.11 1.97 -3.89
CA ARG A 139 -13.42 2.34 -3.37
C ARG A 139 -14.59 1.60 -4.00
N GLY A 140 -15.73 1.60 -3.32
CA GLY A 140 -16.97 1.05 -3.87
C GLY A 140 -16.99 -0.48 -3.91
N SER A 141 -16.47 -1.14 -2.88
CA SER A 141 -16.44 -2.59 -2.75
C SER A 141 -15.62 -3.26 -3.86
N THR A 142 -14.42 -2.75 -4.10
CA THR A 142 -13.60 -3.16 -5.25
C THR A 142 -12.55 -4.18 -4.89
N GLY A 143 -12.54 -5.31 -5.59
CA GLY A 143 -11.40 -6.22 -5.61
C GLY A 143 -10.28 -5.71 -6.53
N VAL A 144 -9.06 -5.65 -6.01
CA VAL A 144 -7.84 -5.30 -6.74
C VAL A 144 -6.75 -6.33 -6.46
N ASN A 145 -6.09 -6.75 -7.53
CA ASN A 145 -4.93 -7.61 -7.45
C ASN A 145 -3.69 -6.86 -7.95
N PHE A 146 -2.59 -6.93 -7.21
CA PHE A 146 -1.29 -6.70 -7.81
C PHE A 146 -1.02 -7.76 -8.89
N SER A 147 -0.24 -7.41 -9.92
CA SER A 147 0.18 -8.37 -10.94
C SER A 147 0.94 -9.54 -10.31
N ASP A 148 0.81 -10.74 -10.87
CA ASP A 148 1.62 -11.93 -10.56
C ASP A 148 2.55 -12.33 -11.74
N GLN A 149 2.57 -11.53 -12.80
CA GLN A 149 3.35 -11.74 -14.02
C GLN A 149 4.84 -11.37 -13.85
N ALA A 150 5.62 -11.20 -14.92
CA ALA A 150 7.06 -10.91 -14.79
C ALA A 150 7.34 -9.55 -14.13
N SER A 151 6.52 -8.53 -14.43
CA SER A 151 6.61 -7.17 -13.92
C SER A 151 5.36 -6.76 -13.15
N GLY A 152 5.46 -5.70 -12.33
CA GLY A 152 4.30 -5.19 -11.59
C GLY A 152 4.58 -4.48 -10.26
N ASN A 153 5.82 -4.05 -10.01
CA ASN A 153 6.12 -3.22 -8.84
C ASN A 153 5.41 -1.87 -8.93
N ILE A 154 5.01 -1.31 -7.79
CA ILE A 154 4.22 -0.08 -7.76
C ILE A 154 4.86 0.93 -6.83
N VAL A 155 4.86 2.18 -7.28
CA VAL A 155 5.26 3.33 -6.49
C VAL A 155 4.06 4.28 -6.35
N VAL A 156 3.70 4.59 -5.12
CA VAL A 156 2.69 5.58 -4.75
C VAL A 156 3.41 6.67 -3.96
N SER A 157 3.55 7.86 -4.55
CA SER A 157 4.22 8.99 -3.89
C SER A 157 3.32 9.66 -2.84
N GLY A 158 2.01 9.52 -2.95
CA GLY A 158 1.03 9.88 -1.93
C GLY A 158 0.61 8.69 -1.07
N ASN A 159 -0.68 8.63 -0.77
CA ASN A 159 -1.30 7.65 0.12
C ASN A 159 -1.87 6.46 -0.65
N LEU A 160 -1.91 5.31 0.02
CA LEU A 160 -2.68 4.14 -0.41
C LEU A 160 -3.94 4.02 0.46
N ILE A 161 -5.10 4.09 -0.16
CA ILE A 161 -6.37 4.23 0.54
C ILE A 161 -7.34 3.14 0.07
N LEU A 162 -7.75 2.25 0.96
CA LEU A 162 -8.95 1.42 0.80
C LEU A 162 -10.06 2.08 1.60
N SER A 163 -11.03 2.69 0.92
CA SER A 163 -11.92 3.70 1.52
C SER A 163 -13.31 3.19 1.90
N SER A 164 -13.70 2.00 1.43
CA SER A 164 -15.04 1.46 1.55
C SER A 164 -15.04 0.05 2.12
N SER A 165 -16.10 -0.30 2.84
CA SER A 165 -16.37 -1.70 3.19
C SER A 165 -16.46 -2.54 1.92
N GLY A 166 -15.87 -3.74 1.94
CA GLY A 166 -15.80 -4.64 0.78
C GLY A 166 -14.66 -4.36 -0.19
N ASP A 167 -13.90 -3.27 -0.02
CA ASP A 167 -12.68 -3.07 -0.80
C ASP A 167 -11.66 -4.16 -0.43
N SER A 168 -10.99 -4.73 -1.44
CA SER A 168 -9.94 -5.72 -1.24
C SER A 168 -8.74 -5.39 -2.11
N LEU A 169 -7.56 -5.31 -1.51
CA LEU A 169 -6.28 -5.21 -2.19
C LEU A 169 -5.42 -6.43 -1.85
N ARG A 170 -4.87 -7.08 -2.87
CA ARG A 170 -4.21 -8.37 -2.67
C ARG A 170 -2.85 -8.43 -3.34
N PHE A 171 -1.86 -8.85 -2.57
CA PHE A 171 -0.65 -9.46 -3.11
C PHE A 171 -1.00 -10.86 -3.61
N LEU A 172 -0.81 -11.09 -4.90
CA LEU A 172 -0.84 -12.43 -5.45
C LEU A 172 0.48 -13.16 -5.14
N ASN A 173 0.46 -14.48 -5.30
CA ASN A 173 1.65 -15.31 -5.19
C ASN A 173 1.97 -15.92 -6.56
N GLY A 174 3.22 -16.31 -6.77
CA GLY A 174 3.79 -16.68 -8.07
C GLY A 174 5.05 -15.86 -8.34
N THR A 175 4.89 -14.53 -8.44
CA THR A 175 5.99 -13.58 -8.59
C THR A 175 5.95 -12.55 -7.47
N ALA A 176 7.10 -12.36 -6.79
CA ALA A 176 7.22 -11.38 -5.72
C ALA A 176 6.99 -9.95 -6.22
N ARG A 177 6.34 -9.13 -5.37
CA ARG A 177 6.11 -7.71 -5.62
C ARG A 177 6.72 -6.83 -4.56
N ALA A 178 7.30 -5.72 -5.02
CA ALA A 178 7.70 -4.60 -4.21
C ALA A 178 6.74 -3.43 -4.44
N ILE A 179 6.07 -3.01 -3.37
CA ILE A 179 5.17 -1.86 -3.36
C ILE A 179 5.77 -0.80 -2.46
N THR A 180 5.90 0.42 -2.96
CA THR A 180 6.38 1.57 -2.19
C THR A 180 5.26 2.58 -2.07
N VAL A 181 4.88 2.93 -0.84
CA VAL A 181 3.95 4.00 -0.52
C VAL A 181 4.71 5.04 0.29
N THR A 182 4.97 6.22 -0.27
CA THR A 182 5.71 7.28 0.43
C THR A 182 4.83 7.98 1.47
N GLY A 183 3.51 7.97 1.27
CA GLY A 183 2.53 8.49 2.21
C GLY A 183 2.03 7.46 3.22
N HIS A 184 0.79 7.67 3.65
CA HIS A 184 0.09 6.86 4.64
C HIS A 184 -0.67 5.71 3.97
N VAL A 185 -0.83 4.60 4.70
CA VAL A 185 -1.73 3.51 4.30
C VAL A 185 -2.99 3.55 5.17
N LEU A 186 -4.16 3.66 4.55
CA LEU A 186 -5.46 3.60 5.22
C LEU A 186 -6.25 2.38 4.75
N VAL A 187 -6.67 1.54 5.70
CA VAL A 187 -7.61 0.44 5.48
C VAL A 187 -8.90 0.76 6.25
N ALA A 188 -9.97 1.10 5.55
CA ALA A 188 -11.25 1.42 6.15
C ALA A 188 -11.92 0.20 6.79
N SER A 189 -12.94 0.45 7.62
CA SER A 189 -13.77 -0.61 8.20
C SER A 189 -14.42 -1.47 7.12
N GLY A 190 -14.30 -2.79 7.26
CA GLY A 190 -14.78 -3.77 6.28
C GLY A 190 -13.93 -3.91 5.02
N ALA A 191 -12.83 -3.16 4.88
CA ALA A 191 -11.85 -3.34 3.80
C ALA A 191 -10.77 -4.35 4.19
N VAL A 192 -10.13 -4.97 3.18
CA VAL A 192 -9.10 -6.00 3.35
C VAL A 192 -7.87 -5.68 2.51
N PHE A 193 -6.71 -5.51 3.14
CA PHE A 193 -5.42 -5.50 2.47
C PHE A 193 -4.61 -6.71 2.94
N HIS A 194 -4.38 -7.70 2.07
CA HIS A 194 -3.71 -8.93 2.47
C HIS A 194 -2.80 -9.57 1.41
N VAL A 195 -2.14 -10.66 1.81
CA VAL A 195 -1.54 -11.62 0.88
C VAL A 195 -2.54 -12.73 0.57
N GLN A 196 -2.70 -13.07 -0.71
CA GLN A 196 -3.59 -14.14 -1.12
C GLN A 196 -3.14 -15.49 -0.57
N ASN A 197 -4.04 -16.25 0.05
CA ASN A 197 -3.74 -17.60 0.54
C ASN A 197 -3.88 -18.68 -0.56
N ALA A 198 -3.26 -18.46 -1.72
CA ALA A 198 -3.24 -19.39 -2.87
C ALA A 198 -2.06 -19.05 -3.80
N GLY A 199 -1.72 -19.96 -4.71
CA GLY A 199 -0.58 -19.80 -5.65
C GLY A 199 0.77 -20.24 -5.07
N THR A 200 1.84 -20.13 -5.86
CA THR A 200 3.22 -20.52 -5.46
C THR A 200 3.82 -19.51 -4.50
N ALA A 201 4.22 -19.97 -3.31
CA ALA A 201 4.79 -19.15 -2.23
C ALA A 201 5.85 -18.16 -2.71
N VAL A 202 5.68 -16.88 -2.39
CA VAL A 202 6.71 -15.85 -2.57
C VAL A 202 6.69 -14.89 -1.38
N THR A 203 7.79 -14.18 -1.18
CA THR A 203 7.85 -13.08 -0.20
C THR A 203 7.67 -11.76 -0.92
N ASN A 204 6.58 -11.07 -0.63
CA ASN A 204 6.33 -9.72 -1.12
C ASN A 204 6.95 -8.67 -0.19
N THR A 205 7.08 -7.43 -0.65
CA THR A 205 7.54 -6.31 0.19
C THR A 205 6.65 -5.09 0.05
N LEU A 206 6.43 -4.41 1.17
CA LEU A 206 5.69 -3.15 1.26
C LEU A 206 6.52 -2.14 2.03
N SER A 207 6.85 -1.00 1.42
CA SER A 207 7.41 0.15 2.14
C SER A 207 6.33 1.19 2.39
N ILE A 208 6.27 1.70 3.63
CA ILE A 208 5.34 2.75 4.06
C ILE A 208 6.17 3.92 4.62
N GLY A 209 6.11 5.08 3.97
CA GLY A 209 6.91 6.26 4.34
C GLY A 209 6.32 7.07 5.49
N LYS A 210 5.02 6.90 5.79
CA LYS A 210 4.33 7.48 6.95
C LYS A 210 3.73 6.38 7.84
N GLY A 211 2.61 6.64 8.52
CA GLY A 211 1.89 5.66 9.34
C GLY A 211 0.98 4.68 8.57
N LEU A 212 0.34 3.81 9.35
CA LEU A 212 -0.74 2.90 8.94
C LEU A 212 -1.94 3.12 9.85
N THR A 213 -3.13 3.32 9.28
CA THR A 213 -4.40 3.24 10.00
C THR A 213 -5.19 2.06 9.46
N ASN A 214 -5.43 1.07 10.31
CA ASN A 214 -6.18 -0.12 9.96
C ASN A 214 -7.44 -0.26 10.83
N ASN A 215 -8.58 0.05 10.21
CA ASN A 215 -9.90 -0.15 10.77
C ASN A 215 -10.59 -1.40 10.18
N GLY A 216 -9.96 -2.10 9.25
CA GLY A 216 -10.45 -3.33 8.61
C GLY A 216 -9.53 -4.52 8.89
N VAL A 217 -9.04 -5.15 7.83
CA VAL A 217 -8.07 -6.23 7.87
C VAL A 217 -6.80 -5.80 7.13
N PHE A 218 -5.68 -5.79 7.85
CA PHE A 218 -4.34 -5.70 7.29
C PHE A 218 -3.60 -6.98 7.67
N ASP A 219 -3.40 -7.88 6.71
CA ASP A 219 -2.85 -9.22 6.94
C ASP A 219 -1.70 -9.52 5.97
N MET A 220 -0.49 -9.26 6.44
CA MET A 220 0.75 -9.50 5.69
C MET A 220 1.39 -10.85 6.01
N ALA A 221 0.69 -11.72 6.77
CA ALA A 221 1.17 -13.04 7.17
C ALA A 221 0.06 -14.11 7.04
N ALA A 222 -0.67 -14.09 5.92
CA ALA A 222 -1.83 -14.95 5.67
C ALA A 222 -1.59 -16.45 5.86
N SER A 223 -0.33 -16.91 5.74
CA SER A 223 0.15 -18.19 6.27
C SER A 223 1.67 -18.16 6.43
N ALA A 224 2.26 -19.24 6.96
CA ALA A 224 3.71 -19.37 7.16
C ALA A 224 4.58 -19.09 5.92
N THR A 225 4.02 -19.19 4.70
CA THR A 225 4.75 -18.96 3.44
C THR A 225 4.02 -18.05 2.46
N ARG A 226 2.90 -17.41 2.86
CA ARG A 226 2.17 -16.43 2.05
C ARG A 226 2.28 -15.09 2.76
N ILE A 227 3.38 -14.39 2.48
CA ILE A 227 3.90 -13.34 3.35
C ILE A 227 4.28 -12.06 2.60
N CYS A 228 4.22 -10.95 3.33
CA CYS A 228 4.74 -9.66 2.91
C CYS A 228 5.55 -9.02 4.04
N ASP A 229 6.79 -8.65 3.74
CA ASP A 229 7.67 -7.92 4.66
C ASP A 229 7.35 -6.42 4.57
N VAL A 230 7.06 -5.79 5.71
CA VAL A 230 6.69 -4.38 5.75
C VAL A 230 7.82 -3.54 6.36
N THR A 231 8.25 -2.50 5.65
CA THR A 231 9.26 -1.55 6.11
C THR A 231 8.66 -0.15 6.28
N PHE A 232 8.71 0.38 7.49
CA PHE A 232 8.39 1.78 7.75
C PHE A 232 9.62 2.65 7.54
N THR A 233 9.51 3.64 6.66
CA THR A 233 10.57 4.59 6.29
C THR A 233 10.17 6.04 6.63
N GLY A 234 10.84 7.03 6.04
CA GLY A 234 10.61 8.45 6.33
C GLY A 234 11.31 8.93 7.62
N THR A 235 11.21 10.22 7.91
CA THR A 235 11.93 10.88 9.03
C THR A 235 11.02 11.46 10.10
N ALA A 236 9.70 11.43 9.88
CA ALA A 236 8.71 11.94 10.81
C ALA A 236 8.32 10.90 11.87
N ASP A 237 7.71 11.38 12.95
CA ASP A 237 6.97 10.52 13.87
C ASP A 237 5.68 10.05 13.20
N ASP A 238 5.41 8.75 13.29
CA ASP A 238 4.28 8.08 12.67
C ASP A 238 3.71 7.03 13.61
N SER A 239 2.56 6.48 13.24
CA SER A 239 1.88 5.48 14.05
C SER A 239 1.23 4.37 13.24
N ILE A 240 1.15 3.19 13.84
CA ILE A 240 0.26 2.10 13.48
C ILE A 240 -0.96 2.19 14.40
N THR A 241 -2.12 2.52 13.86
CA THR A 241 -3.36 2.79 14.61
C THR A 241 -4.55 2.06 14.01
N GLY A 242 -5.69 2.18 14.68
CA GLY A 242 -6.97 1.65 14.22
C GLY A 242 -7.46 0.49 15.06
N THR A 243 -8.73 0.15 14.84
CA THR A 243 -9.48 -0.83 15.63
C THR A 243 -9.92 -2.04 14.80
N GLY A 244 -9.27 -2.25 13.64
CA GLY A 244 -9.57 -3.37 12.74
C GLY A 244 -9.38 -4.73 13.43
N SER A 245 -10.05 -5.76 12.92
CA SER A 245 -10.01 -7.10 13.51
C SER A 245 -8.63 -7.75 13.45
N THR A 246 -7.79 -7.32 12.49
CA THR A 246 -6.48 -7.91 12.23
C THR A 246 -5.51 -6.85 11.74
N THR A 247 -4.43 -6.61 12.48
CA THR A 247 -3.22 -5.88 12.03
C THR A 247 -2.03 -6.82 12.19
N ASP A 248 -1.80 -7.66 11.18
CA ASP A 248 -0.78 -8.69 11.23
C ASP A 248 0.35 -8.45 10.23
N PHE A 249 1.58 -8.61 10.71
CA PHE A 249 2.81 -8.43 9.95
C PHE A 249 3.56 -9.76 9.88
N ASN A 250 4.07 -10.15 8.70
CA ASN A 250 5.10 -11.20 8.68
C ASN A 250 6.38 -10.66 9.29
N ARG A 251 6.91 -9.59 8.69
CA ARG A 251 8.00 -8.81 9.28
C ARG A 251 7.64 -7.35 9.33
N LEU A 252 8.06 -6.71 10.41
CA LEU A 252 8.01 -5.27 10.61
C LEU A 252 9.43 -4.77 10.75
N ILE A 253 9.85 -3.94 9.81
CA ILE A 253 11.16 -3.31 9.78
C ILE A 253 10.98 -1.82 10.07
N VAL A 254 11.61 -1.32 11.13
CA VAL A 254 11.66 0.12 11.43
C VAL A 254 12.96 0.69 10.89
N ASN A 255 12.87 1.47 9.82
CA ASN A 255 13.99 2.13 9.18
C ASN A 255 13.67 3.61 8.94
N LYS A 256 13.41 4.34 10.02
CA LYS A 256 13.00 5.73 9.98
C LYS A 256 14.19 6.66 10.23
N GLY A 257 14.52 7.47 9.24
CA GLY A 257 15.65 8.38 9.26
C GLY A 257 17.00 7.67 9.45
N THR A 258 17.90 8.33 10.18
CA THR A 258 19.29 7.88 10.42
C THR A 258 19.67 7.92 11.90
N SER A 259 18.69 8.11 12.79
CA SER A 259 18.89 8.24 14.24
C SER A 259 17.73 7.61 15.01
N GLN A 260 17.84 7.56 16.33
CA GLN A 260 16.78 7.05 17.20
C GLN A 260 15.53 7.96 17.25
N THR A 261 15.63 9.19 16.74
CA THR A 261 14.61 10.25 16.95
C THR A 261 13.25 9.93 16.35
N PRO A 262 13.14 9.55 15.05
CA PRO A 262 11.84 9.32 14.44
C PRO A 262 11.17 8.09 15.06
N THR A 263 9.93 8.25 15.52
CA THR A 263 9.20 7.21 16.23
C THR A 263 8.13 6.58 15.34
N LEU A 264 8.06 5.25 15.33
CA LEU A 264 6.89 4.50 14.91
C LEU A 264 6.16 4.00 16.15
N ARG A 265 5.01 4.62 16.46
CA ARG A 265 4.19 4.27 17.62
C ARG A 265 3.11 3.25 17.25
N VAL A 266 3.08 2.12 17.93
CA VAL A 266 2.04 1.10 17.77
C VAL A 266 0.95 1.30 18.81
N ASN A 267 -0.24 1.70 18.35
CA ASN A 267 -1.46 1.88 19.13
C ASN A 267 -2.63 1.03 18.60
N ALA A 268 -2.44 0.23 17.55
CA ALA A 268 -3.49 -0.63 17.01
C ALA A 268 -3.92 -1.69 18.04
N THR A 269 -5.23 -1.99 18.08
CA THR A 269 -5.82 -2.85 19.12
C THR A 269 -5.54 -4.34 18.90
N ASN A 270 -5.49 -4.79 17.64
CA ASN A 270 -5.26 -6.18 17.26
C ASN A 270 -3.95 -6.29 16.45
N PHE A 271 -2.83 -6.00 17.10
CA PHE A 271 -1.51 -5.97 16.47
C PHE A 271 -0.70 -7.23 16.77
N THR A 272 -0.16 -7.85 15.72
CA THR A 272 0.72 -9.03 15.80
C THR A 272 1.89 -8.91 14.82
N ILE A 273 2.99 -9.60 15.13
CA ILE A 273 4.08 -9.85 14.19
C ILE A 273 4.33 -11.36 14.20
N SER A 274 3.97 -12.04 13.13
CA SER A 274 3.85 -13.51 13.04
C SER A 274 5.03 -14.20 12.37
N GLY A 275 5.99 -13.45 11.84
CA GLY A 275 7.18 -14.02 11.21
C GLY A 275 8.12 -14.71 12.20
N ALA A 276 9.11 -15.40 11.64
CA ALA A 276 10.07 -16.17 12.43
C ALA A 276 10.92 -15.26 13.35
N THR A 277 11.13 -15.73 14.58
CA THR A 277 11.92 -15.04 15.60
C THR A 277 13.21 -15.76 15.93
N ASP A 278 13.50 -16.92 15.35
CA ASP A 278 14.64 -17.80 15.59
C ASP A 278 15.60 -17.87 14.38
N VAL A 279 15.59 -16.83 13.55
CA VAL A 279 16.39 -16.70 12.34
C VAL A 279 17.12 -15.35 12.29
N SER A 280 18.08 -15.18 11.38
CA SER A 280 18.81 -13.91 11.23
C SER A 280 17.90 -12.75 10.81
N SER A 281 16.90 -13.03 9.98
CA SER A 281 15.89 -12.08 9.50
C SER A 281 14.62 -12.14 10.35
N ARG A 282 14.67 -11.52 11.53
CA ARG A 282 13.60 -11.64 12.53
C ARG A 282 12.32 -10.88 12.18
N ALA A 283 11.23 -11.34 12.78
CA ALA A 283 9.89 -10.76 12.77
C ALA A 283 9.90 -9.23 12.98
N LEU A 284 10.46 -8.76 14.10
CA LEU A 284 10.73 -7.33 14.31
C LEU A 284 12.20 -7.04 14.02
N THR A 285 12.48 -6.13 13.08
CA THR A 285 13.85 -5.65 12.79
C THR A 285 13.93 -4.15 13.03
N LEU A 286 14.93 -3.71 13.79
CA LEU A 286 15.22 -2.29 14.00
C LEU A 286 16.48 -1.90 13.24
N THR A 287 16.37 -0.94 12.32
CA THR A 287 17.49 -0.42 11.54
C THR A 287 17.80 1.03 11.94
N ASN A 288 16.80 1.91 11.91
CA ASN A 288 16.88 3.31 12.33
C ASN A 288 15.54 3.73 12.94
N GLY A 289 15.56 4.64 13.91
CA GLY A 289 14.37 5.17 14.56
C GLY A 289 13.94 4.39 15.80
N THR A 290 12.84 4.83 16.42
CA THR A 290 12.25 4.22 17.61
C THR A 290 11.04 3.37 17.23
N PHE A 291 11.03 2.09 17.60
CA PHE A 291 9.80 1.31 17.70
C PHE A 291 9.19 1.53 19.09
N ARG A 292 8.01 2.14 19.16
CA ARG A 292 7.31 2.39 20.43
C ARG A 292 6.05 1.53 20.53
N LEU A 293 6.07 0.53 21.40
CA LEU A 293 4.93 -0.34 21.68
C LEU A 293 4.07 0.26 22.80
N SER A 294 3.00 0.96 22.42
CA SER A 294 2.04 1.57 23.35
C SER A 294 0.75 0.77 23.49
N SER A 295 0.43 -0.14 22.56
CA SER A 295 -0.67 -1.09 22.72
C SER A 295 -0.32 -2.18 23.74
N ALA A 296 -1.34 -2.80 24.35
CA ALA A 296 -1.17 -3.86 25.36
C ALA A 296 -0.76 -5.23 24.78
N GLN A 297 -0.18 -5.24 23.57
CA GLN A 297 0.19 -6.47 22.84
C GLN A 297 1.56 -6.99 23.27
N THR A 298 1.80 -8.26 22.99
CA THR A 298 3.11 -8.91 23.21
C THR A 298 3.87 -9.04 21.91
N VAL A 299 5.13 -8.61 21.90
CA VAL A 299 6.08 -8.78 20.79
C VAL A 299 7.22 -9.67 21.23
N THR A 300 7.37 -10.82 20.58
CA THR A 300 8.54 -11.70 20.75
C THR A 300 9.65 -11.22 19.83
N LEU A 301 10.78 -10.80 20.42
CA LEU A 301 11.95 -10.33 19.70
C LEU A 301 12.82 -11.49 19.22
N ALA A 302 12.98 -12.50 20.07
CA ALA A 302 13.82 -13.67 19.85
C ALA A 302 13.26 -14.87 20.62
N SER A 303 13.37 -16.06 20.04
CA SER A 303 12.92 -17.32 20.64
C SER A 303 13.65 -18.51 20.03
N GLY A 304 13.37 -19.70 20.54
CA GLY A 304 13.89 -20.95 19.99
C GLY A 304 15.32 -21.23 20.47
N THR A 305 16.06 -21.97 19.66
CA THR A 305 17.39 -22.49 20.01
C THR A 305 18.48 -22.08 19.01
N SER A 306 18.30 -20.96 18.30
CA SER A 306 19.22 -20.56 17.22
C SER A 306 20.57 -20.07 17.74
N GLY A 307 20.60 -19.59 18.99
CA GLY A 307 21.79 -18.97 19.58
C GLY A 307 22.14 -17.61 18.98
N LEU A 308 21.30 -17.11 18.07
CA LEU A 308 21.43 -15.77 17.52
C LEU A 308 20.89 -14.78 18.56
N GLY A 309 21.65 -13.74 18.90
CA GLY A 309 21.14 -12.64 19.75
C GLY A 309 20.20 -11.69 18.99
N TYR A 310 19.43 -10.87 19.72
CA TYR A 310 18.65 -9.78 19.14
C TYR A 310 19.43 -8.46 19.27
N THR A 311 19.76 -7.82 18.15
CA THR A 311 20.54 -6.57 18.18
C THR A 311 19.65 -5.34 18.02
N ILE A 312 19.82 -4.37 18.92
CA ILE A 312 19.30 -3.00 18.76
C ILE A 312 20.48 -2.13 18.34
N PRO A 313 20.57 -1.68 17.06
CA PRO A 313 21.71 -0.91 16.57
C PRO A 313 21.76 0.51 17.16
N ALA A 314 22.91 1.17 17.06
CA ALA A 314 23.17 2.49 17.64
C ALA A 314 22.17 3.58 17.21
N THR A 315 21.62 3.48 16.00
CA THR A 315 20.64 4.41 15.44
C THR A 315 19.19 4.02 15.71
N ALA A 316 18.94 2.97 16.49
CA ALA A 316 17.59 2.52 16.81
C ALA A 316 17.29 2.48 18.32
N GLN A 317 16.00 2.51 18.63
CA GLN A 317 15.50 2.38 19.98
C GLN A 317 14.28 1.46 20.04
N LEU A 318 14.26 0.60 21.05
CA LEU A 318 13.07 -0.12 21.48
C LEU A 318 12.45 0.64 22.66
N TRP A 319 11.20 1.07 22.54
CA TRP A 319 10.46 1.74 23.60
C TRP A 319 9.18 0.98 23.95
N ILE A 320 9.14 0.43 25.17
CA ILE A 320 7.94 -0.20 25.74
C ILE A 320 7.18 0.83 26.56
N ASP A 321 5.93 1.07 26.20
CA ASP A 321 5.08 2.14 26.72
C ASP A 321 3.63 1.64 26.93
N GLY A 322 3.46 0.35 27.22
CA GLY A 322 2.17 -0.26 27.52
C GLY A 322 2.17 -1.78 27.38
N GLY A 323 2.72 -2.31 26.29
CA GLY A 323 2.72 -3.74 25.97
C GLY A 323 3.86 -4.54 26.61
N THR A 324 4.12 -5.73 26.05
CA THR A 324 5.24 -6.58 26.45
C THR A 324 6.18 -6.78 25.27
N ALA A 325 7.48 -6.58 25.47
CA ALA A 325 8.48 -7.14 24.57
C ALA A 325 9.27 -8.22 25.30
N GLN A 326 9.55 -9.33 24.60
CA GLN A 326 10.16 -10.48 25.25
C GLN A 326 11.18 -11.21 24.37
N ILE A 327 12.21 -11.74 25.02
CA ILE A 327 13.10 -12.76 24.49
C ILE A 327 12.82 -14.04 25.29
N THR A 328 12.33 -15.08 24.62
CA THR A 328 11.89 -16.33 25.25
C THR A 328 12.76 -17.53 24.89
N SER A 329 13.95 -17.29 24.34
CA SER A 329 14.87 -18.37 23.98
C SER A 329 15.34 -19.17 25.20
N THR A 330 15.59 -20.46 25.00
CA THR A 330 16.18 -21.37 25.99
C THR A 330 17.66 -21.68 25.72
N VAL A 331 18.26 -20.98 24.77
CA VAL A 331 19.71 -20.93 24.56
C VAL A 331 20.16 -19.46 24.61
N ASN A 332 21.46 -19.21 24.60
CA ASN A 332 22.09 -17.90 24.87
C ASN A 332 21.84 -16.81 23.79
N GLU A 333 20.57 -16.52 23.48
CA GLU A 333 20.08 -15.48 22.58
C GLU A 333 19.98 -14.13 23.30
N ASN A 334 21.15 -13.59 23.65
CA ASN A 334 21.25 -12.31 24.34
C ASN A 334 20.60 -11.14 23.58
N LEU A 335 20.12 -10.14 24.32
CA LEU A 335 19.89 -8.82 23.74
C LEU A 335 21.23 -8.10 23.60
N VAL A 336 21.65 -7.80 22.38
CA VAL A 336 22.82 -6.96 22.10
C VAL A 336 22.37 -5.51 21.93
N LEU A 337 22.75 -4.66 22.88
CA LEU A 337 22.32 -3.27 22.95
C LEU A 337 23.45 -2.32 22.55
N ARG A 338 23.36 -1.79 21.32
CA ARG A 338 24.18 -0.66 20.83
C ARG A 338 23.40 0.65 20.82
N GLY A 339 22.08 0.56 20.64
CA GLY A 339 21.15 1.67 20.67
C GLY A 339 20.57 1.92 22.05
N LYS A 340 19.24 2.05 22.12
CA LYS A 340 18.54 2.32 23.39
C LYS A 340 17.37 1.37 23.62
N VAL A 341 17.20 0.96 24.87
CA VAL A 341 15.94 0.41 25.39
C VAL A 341 15.35 1.43 26.36
N ARG A 342 14.05 1.71 26.23
CA ARG A 342 13.29 2.52 27.20
C ARG A 342 12.04 1.76 27.62
N VAL A 343 11.77 1.68 28.91
CA VAL A 343 10.51 1.15 29.44
C VAL A 343 9.85 2.27 30.24
N SER A 344 8.67 2.70 29.82
CA SER A 344 7.87 3.73 30.50
C SER A 344 6.55 3.17 31.05
N ALA A 345 6.05 2.10 30.46
CA ALA A 345 4.96 1.26 30.97
C ALA A 345 5.05 -0.12 30.30
N GLY A 346 4.33 -1.13 30.81
CA GLY A 346 4.37 -2.49 30.28
C GLY A 346 5.55 -3.31 30.81
N ALA A 347 5.97 -4.33 30.07
CA ALA A 347 7.03 -5.25 30.48
C ALA A 347 8.10 -5.44 29.40
N PHE A 348 9.35 -5.56 29.83
CA PHE A 348 10.45 -5.98 28.96
C PHE A 348 11.17 -7.17 29.59
N ASN A 349 11.01 -8.35 28.98
CA ASN A 349 11.50 -9.61 29.52
C ASN A 349 12.68 -10.12 28.69
N VAL A 350 13.86 -10.26 29.29
CA VAL A 350 15.02 -10.87 28.62
C VAL A 350 15.36 -12.16 29.34
N GLY A 351 15.03 -13.28 28.69
CA GLY A 351 15.21 -14.62 29.22
C GLY A 351 14.02 -15.14 30.04
N THR A 352 13.91 -16.46 30.09
CA THR A 352 13.06 -17.20 31.02
C THR A 352 13.96 -17.97 31.94
N VAL A 353 13.72 -17.92 33.25
CA VAL A 353 14.34 -18.90 34.14
C VAL A 353 13.32 -19.49 35.08
N THR A 354 13.01 -20.76 34.87
CA THR A 354 12.29 -21.60 35.83
C THR A 354 13.27 -22.37 36.74
N ASP A 355 14.58 -22.42 36.41
CA ASP A 355 15.58 -23.29 37.05
C ASP A 355 16.81 -22.57 37.65
N GLY A 356 16.91 -21.24 37.58
CA GLY A 356 18.03 -20.46 38.10
C GLY A 356 19.27 -20.33 37.20
N SER A 357 19.31 -20.93 36.01
CA SER A 357 20.38 -20.71 35.02
C SER A 357 20.14 -19.44 34.19
N VAL A 358 20.99 -18.42 34.27
CA VAL A 358 20.84 -17.24 33.39
C VAL A 358 21.21 -17.63 31.95
N VAL A 359 20.19 -17.96 31.16
CA VAL A 359 20.38 -18.36 29.77
C VAL A 359 20.52 -17.16 28.84
N ASN A 360 19.80 -16.06 29.09
CA ASN A 360 19.86 -14.84 28.27
C ASN A 360 20.18 -13.63 29.13
N THR A 361 20.99 -12.73 28.58
CA THR A 361 21.43 -11.50 29.23
C THR A 361 21.27 -10.29 28.31
N LEU A 362 21.31 -9.11 28.91
CA LEU A 362 21.53 -7.85 28.21
C LEU A 362 23.04 -7.64 28.07
N VAL A 363 23.53 -7.63 26.83
CA VAL A 363 24.93 -7.33 26.51
C VAL A 363 24.98 -5.92 25.95
N TYR A 364 25.60 -5.01 26.71
CA TYR A 364 25.91 -3.67 26.22
C TYR A 364 27.14 -3.73 25.32
N ASP A 365 27.00 -3.27 24.08
CA ASP A 365 28.06 -3.25 23.07
C ASP A 365 28.24 -1.80 22.63
N ALA A 366 29.35 -1.18 23.08
CA ALA A 366 29.60 0.25 23.01
C ALA A 366 30.11 0.71 21.63
#